data_AF-A0A0S7ZW94-F1
#
_entry.id   AF-A0A0S7ZW94-F1
#
_cell.length_a   1.000
_cell.length_b   1.000
_cell.length_c   1.000
_cell.angle_alpha   90.00
_cell.angle_beta   90.00
_cell.angle_gamma   90.00
#
_symmetry.space_group_name_H-M   'P 1'
#
loop_
_entity.id
_entity.type
_entity.pdbx_description
1 polymer ?
#
loop_
_entity_poly.entity_id
_entity_poly.type
_entity_poly.pdbx_seq_one_letter_code
_entity_poly.pdbx_strand_id
1 'polypeptide(L)'
;MSLNDLKTSELVEMYNNAAEKLGEKTIKKFRDRDTALARTKEILSKVKPDGRSRTLDLPFLGNLHKIRPSSLRGEFLPHLEAGVTEAELQDITLAYDKEHGKKSKNVELRTRRTLLIMHRYNGYGFKQVGEKIFLVTE
;
A
#
# COMPACT_ATOMS: atom_id res chain seq x y z
N MET A 1 -17.74 10.63 -18.11
CA MET A 1 -18.74 9.55 -17.92
C MET A 1 -18.86 9.29 -16.43
N SER A 2 -20.08 9.27 -15.88
CA SER A 2 -20.31 8.95 -14.48
C SER A 2 -20.35 7.44 -14.29
N LEU A 3 -19.86 6.92 -13.16
CA LEU A 3 -19.98 5.50 -12.79
C LEU A 3 -21.43 5.01 -12.85
N ASN A 4 -22.39 5.90 -12.62
CA ASN A 4 -23.81 5.58 -12.64
C ASN A 4 -24.34 5.25 -14.05
N ASP A 5 -23.62 5.62 -15.11
CA ASP A 5 -24.05 5.42 -16.51
C ASP A 5 -23.54 4.10 -17.09
N LEU A 6 -22.61 3.44 -16.40
CA LEU A 6 -21.96 2.21 -16.86
C LEU A 6 -22.86 0.98 -16.69
N LYS A 7 -22.69 0.00 -17.59
CA LYS A 7 -23.33 -1.31 -17.50
C LYS A 7 -22.64 -2.15 -16.43
N THR A 8 -23.36 -3.12 -15.86
CA THR A 8 -22.81 -4.03 -14.84
C THR A 8 -21.56 -4.77 -15.33
N SER A 9 -21.49 -5.12 -16.62
CA SER A 9 -20.29 -5.72 -17.23
C SER A 9 -19.08 -4.80 -17.21
N GLU A 10 -19.26 -3.51 -17.51
CA GLU A 10 -18.20 -2.50 -17.48
C GLU A 10 -17.73 -2.23 -16.05
N LEU A 11 -18.65 -2.26 -15.08
CA LEU A 11 -18.30 -2.18 -13.66
C LEU A 11 -17.47 -3.39 -13.19
N VAL A 12 -17.76 -4.60 -13.69
CA VAL A 12 -16.96 -5.81 -13.41
C VAL A 12 -15.55 -5.65 -13.98
N GLU A 13 -15.41 -5.16 -15.22
CA GLU A 13 -14.09 -4.91 -15.81
C GLU A 13 -13.30 -3.85 -15.03
N MET A 14 -13.94 -2.73 -14.67
CA MET A 14 -13.30 -1.70 -13.86
C MET A 14 -12.88 -2.22 -12.47
N TYR A 15 -13.75 -2.99 -11.81
CA TYR A 15 -13.43 -3.63 -10.53
C TYR A 15 -12.24 -4.57 -10.68
N ASN A 16 -12.25 -5.46 -11.69
CA ASN A 16 -11.18 -6.44 -11.88
C ASN A 16 -9.85 -5.78 -12.24
N ASN A 17 -9.86 -4.75 -13.09
CA ASN A 17 -8.66 -3.97 -13.40
C ASN A 17 -8.07 -3.28 -12.16
N ALA A 18 -8.92 -2.81 -11.24
CA ALA A 18 -8.48 -2.27 -9.96
C ALA A 18 -8.01 -3.39 -9.01
N ALA A 19 -8.74 -4.50 -8.94
CA ALA A 19 -8.41 -5.66 -8.11
C ALA A 19 -7.05 -6.25 -8.48
N GLU A 20 -6.75 -6.42 -9.76
CA GLU A 20 -5.45 -6.89 -10.25
C GLU A 20 -4.31 -5.96 -9.81
N LYS A 21 -4.52 -4.65 -9.86
CA LYS A 21 -3.54 -3.65 -9.40
C LYS A 21 -3.34 -3.65 -7.88
N LEU A 22 -4.32 -4.16 -7.13
CA LEU A 22 -4.30 -4.31 -5.68
C LEU A 22 -3.91 -5.73 -5.23
N GLY A 23 -3.80 -6.70 -6.15
CA GLY A 23 -3.64 -8.12 -5.81
C GLY A 23 -4.88 -8.77 -5.18
N GLU A 24 -6.06 -8.14 -5.29
CA GLU A 24 -7.32 -8.70 -4.82
C GLU A 24 -7.89 -9.72 -5.83
N LYS A 25 -8.77 -10.63 -5.35
CA LYS A 25 -9.43 -11.62 -6.22
C LYS A 25 -10.37 -10.94 -7.21
N THR A 26 -10.24 -11.30 -8.49
CA THR A 26 -11.18 -10.90 -9.53
C THR A 26 -12.49 -11.67 -9.42
N ILE A 27 -13.55 -11.12 -9.99
CA ILE A 27 -14.90 -11.65 -9.97
C ILE A 27 -15.45 -11.80 -11.39
N LYS A 28 -16.28 -12.83 -11.61
CA LYS A 28 -16.95 -13.06 -12.90
C LYS A 28 -18.20 -12.21 -13.09
N LYS A 29 -18.95 -11.96 -12.02
CA LYS A 29 -20.18 -11.14 -12.03
C LYS A 29 -20.50 -10.61 -10.64
N PHE A 30 -21.14 -9.45 -10.58
CA PHE A 30 -21.83 -8.98 -9.38
C PHE A 30 -23.25 -9.56 -9.30
N ARG A 31 -23.81 -9.64 -8.10
CA ARG A 31 -25.19 -10.11 -7.85
C ARG A 31 -26.23 -9.15 -8.44
N ASP A 32 -26.02 -7.86 -8.25
CA ASP A 32 -26.91 -6.78 -8.64
C ASP A 32 -26.10 -5.50 -8.92
N ARG A 33 -26.74 -4.52 -9.56
CA ARG A 33 -26.09 -3.27 -10.00
C ARG A 33 -25.66 -2.39 -8.83
N ASP A 34 -26.44 -2.35 -7.75
CA ASP A 34 -26.14 -1.50 -6.60
C ASP A 34 -24.89 -2.01 -5.87
N THR A 35 -24.79 -3.33 -5.71
CA THR A 35 -23.58 -4.00 -5.22
C THR A 35 -22.38 -3.74 -6.15
N ALA A 36 -22.58 -3.80 -7.48
CA ALA A 36 -21.52 -3.50 -8.44
C ALA A 36 -20.99 -2.06 -8.29
N LEU A 37 -21.88 -1.08 -8.18
CA LEU A 37 -21.51 0.33 -8.01
C LEU A 37 -20.78 0.58 -6.69
N ALA A 38 -21.28 0.03 -5.59
CA ALA A 38 -20.68 0.20 -4.27
C ALA A 38 -19.26 -0.38 -4.23
N ARG A 39 -19.10 -1.64 -4.67
CA ARG A 39 -17.80 -2.35 -4.68
C ARG A 39 -16.80 -1.73 -5.65
N THR A 40 -17.26 -1.26 -6.80
CA THR A 40 -16.40 -0.59 -7.79
C THR A 40 -15.92 0.77 -7.27
N LYS A 41 -16.78 1.56 -6.61
CA LYS A 41 -16.37 2.81 -5.95
C LYS A 41 -15.37 2.54 -4.83
N GLU A 42 -15.63 1.53 -4.01
CA GLU A 42 -14.75 1.12 -2.92
C GLU A 42 -13.35 0.77 -3.44
N ILE A 43 -13.25 -0.10 -4.46
CA ILE A 43 -11.96 -0.55 -4.96
C ILE A 43 -11.20 0.56 -5.71
N LEU A 44 -11.90 1.41 -6.47
CA LEU A 44 -11.28 2.55 -7.14
C LEU A 44 -10.79 3.60 -6.13
N SER A 45 -11.45 3.74 -4.98
CA SER A 45 -10.98 4.63 -3.90
C SER A 45 -9.67 4.16 -3.28
N LYS A 46 -9.37 2.86 -3.39
CA LYS A 46 -8.09 2.25 -2.98
C LYS A 46 -7.03 2.37 -4.07
N VAL A 47 -7.33 2.88 -5.26
CA VAL A 47 -6.38 3.07 -6.36
C VAL A 47 -6.07 4.56 -6.52
N LYS A 48 -4.80 4.91 -6.57
CA LYS A 48 -4.32 6.27 -6.83
C LYS A 48 -4.55 6.66 -8.29
N PRO A 49 -4.54 7.97 -8.63
CA PRO A 49 -4.64 8.44 -10.01
C PRO A 49 -3.56 7.89 -10.96
N ASP A 50 -2.40 7.49 -10.42
CA ASP A 50 -1.31 6.84 -11.16
C ASP A 50 -1.48 5.32 -11.32
N GLY A 51 -2.63 4.77 -10.90
CA GLY A 51 -2.98 3.36 -11.05
C GLY A 51 -2.35 2.43 -10.00
N ARG A 52 -1.78 2.96 -8.91
CA ARG A 52 -1.17 2.16 -7.83
C ARG A 52 -2.09 2.02 -6.63
N SER A 53 -1.93 0.96 -5.85
CA SER A 53 -2.62 0.83 -4.56
C SER A 53 -2.33 2.04 -3.66
N ARG A 54 -3.38 2.52 -2.98
CA ARG A 54 -3.29 3.38 -1.80
C ARG A 54 -2.95 2.58 -0.56
N THR A 55 -3.31 1.29 -0.51
CA THR A 55 -3.01 0.43 0.63
C THR A 55 -1.60 -0.16 0.51
N LEU A 56 -0.95 -0.35 1.65
CA LEU A 56 0.37 -0.97 1.75
C LEU A 56 0.28 -2.49 1.97
N ASP A 57 -0.76 -3.14 1.45
CA ASP A 57 -0.87 -4.60 1.50
C ASP A 57 0.09 -5.23 0.50
N LEU A 58 1.27 -5.63 0.98
CA LEU A 58 2.31 -6.28 0.18
C LEU A 58 2.59 -7.67 0.76
N PRO A 59 2.60 -8.73 -0.07
CA PRO A 59 2.83 -10.07 0.43
C PRO A 59 4.25 -10.23 0.96
N PHE A 60 4.44 -11.16 1.90
CA PHE A 60 5.78 -11.58 2.30
C PHE A 60 6.46 -12.35 1.15
N LEU A 61 7.73 -12.05 0.86
CA LEU A 61 8.46 -12.69 -0.25
C LEU A 61 9.53 -13.68 0.22
N GLY A 62 9.77 -13.84 1.53
CA GLY A 62 10.71 -14.84 2.07
C GLY A 62 12.21 -14.52 1.91
N ASN A 63 12.58 -13.64 0.97
CA ASN A 63 13.97 -13.28 0.70
C ASN A 63 14.48 -12.21 1.70
N LEU A 64 14.58 -12.59 2.98
CA LEU A 64 14.99 -11.71 4.08
C LEU A 64 16.47 -11.33 3.97
N HIS A 65 16.77 -10.35 3.13
CA HIS A 65 18.11 -9.76 3.06
C HIS A 65 18.38 -8.87 4.27
N LYS A 66 19.59 -8.98 4.83
CA LYS A 66 20.02 -8.24 6.01
C LYS A 66 19.84 -6.73 5.85
N ILE A 67 19.07 -6.12 6.74
CA ILE A 67 18.94 -4.67 6.88
C ILE A 67 19.97 -4.18 7.91
N ARG A 68 20.61 -3.04 7.63
CA ARG A 68 21.49 -2.38 8.61
C ARG A 68 20.63 -1.65 9.64
N PRO A 69 20.84 -1.84 10.95
CA PRO A 69 20.06 -1.17 11.99
C PRO A 69 20.04 0.36 11.83
N SER A 70 21.20 0.98 11.56
CA SER A 70 21.32 2.44 11.37
C SER A 70 20.77 2.99 10.05
N SER A 71 20.08 2.17 9.25
CA SER A 71 19.44 2.63 8.03
C SER A 71 17.98 2.98 8.31
N LEU A 72 17.39 3.89 7.55
CA LEU A 72 15.96 4.22 7.68
C LEU A 72 15.04 2.97 7.63
N ARG A 73 15.44 1.93 6.89
CA ARG A 73 14.74 0.64 6.87
C ARG A 73 14.83 -0.12 8.20
N GLY A 74 15.98 -0.02 8.87
CA GLY A 74 16.22 -0.60 10.19
C GLY A 74 15.44 0.13 11.26
N GLU A 75 15.38 1.46 11.18
CA GLU A 75 14.52 2.28 12.05
C GLU A 75 13.04 1.92 11.90
N PHE A 76 12.55 1.63 10.68
CA PHE A 76 11.15 1.29 10.45
C PHE A 76 10.72 -0.06 11.05
N LEU A 77 11.61 -1.05 11.11
CA LEU A 77 11.28 -2.42 11.53
C LEU A 77 10.56 -2.52 12.88
N PRO A 78 11.10 -1.99 14.00
CA PRO A 78 10.45 -2.11 15.31
C PRO A 78 9.06 -1.46 15.34
N HIS A 79 8.85 -0.37 14.59
CA HIS A 79 7.55 0.29 14.50
C HIS A 79 6.54 -0.52 13.67
N LEU A 80 6.99 -1.14 12.58
CA LEU A 80 6.16 -2.01 11.76
C LEU A 80 5.78 -3.31 12.47
N GLU A 81 6.65 -3.84 13.33
CA GLU A 81 6.33 -4.99 14.20
C GLU A 81 5.25 -4.63 15.24
N ALA A 82 5.29 -3.42 15.79
CA ALA A 82 4.30 -2.94 16.77
C ALA A 82 2.99 -2.42 16.15
N GLY A 83 2.98 -2.17 14.83
CA GLY A 83 1.88 -1.54 14.11
C GLY A 83 1.95 -0.02 14.16
N VAL A 84 2.24 0.59 13.02
CA VAL A 84 2.55 2.03 12.89
C VAL A 84 1.72 2.68 11.80
N THR A 85 1.35 3.94 11.98
CA THR A 85 0.65 4.71 10.95
C THR A 85 1.60 5.27 9.90
N GLU A 86 1.09 5.61 8.72
CA GLU A 86 1.92 6.24 7.68
C GLU A 86 2.46 7.60 8.12
N ALA A 87 1.72 8.34 8.97
CA ALA A 87 2.16 9.62 9.52
C ALA A 87 3.37 9.46 10.45
N GLU A 88 3.34 8.49 11.36
CA GLU A 88 4.47 8.19 12.26
C GLU A 88 5.73 7.76 11.48
N LEU A 89 5.57 6.97 10.42
CA LEU A 89 6.69 6.62 9.53
C LEU A 89 7.26 7.83 8.78
N GLN A 90 6.43 8.82 8.45
CA GLN A 90 6.89 10.08 7.88
C GLN A 90 7.69 10.91 8.90
N ASP A 91 7.25 10.95 10.15
CA ASP A 91 7.98 11.62 11.24
C ASP A 91 9.35 10.97 11.47
N ILE A 92 9.43 9.64 11.46
CA ILE A 92 10.70 8.89 11.54
C ILE A 92 11.59 9.24 10.36
N THR A 93 11.04 9.29 9.14
CA THR A 93 11.80 9.67 7.94
C THR A 93 12.36 11.09 8.05
N LEU A 94 11.56 12.02 8.55
CA LEU A 94 11.96 13.41 8.74
C LEU A 94 13.06 13.54 9.80
N ALA A 95 12.93 12.85 10.93
CA ALA A 95 13.94 12.83 11.99
C ALA A 95 15.27 12.25 11.48
N TYR A 96 15.22 11.09 10.80
CA TYR A 96 16.39 10.45 10.21
C TYR A 96 17.09 11.35 9.20
N ASP A 97 16.33 12.03 8.34
CA ASP A 97 16.87 12.95 7.35
C ASP A 97 17.53 14.17 7.98
N LYS A 98 16.94 14.73 9.04
CA LYS A 98 17.52 15.84 9.80
C LYS A 98 18.86 15.45 10.42
N GLU A 99 18.94 14.28 11.03
CA GLU A 99 20.17 13.75 11.64
C GLU A 99 21.27 13.52 10.59
N HIS A 100 20.90 13.06 9.40
CA HIS A 100 21.84 12.75 8.32
C HIS A 100 22.06 13.91 7.34
N GLY A 101 21.61 15.13 7.67
CA GLY A 101 21.80 16.33 6.85
C GLY A 101 21.11 16.29 5.47
N LYS A 102 20.09 15.44 5.30
CA LYS A 102 19.32 15.32 4.06
C LYS A 102 18.05 16.17 4.15
N LYS A 103 17.72 16.89 3.07
CA LYS A 103 16.41 17.54 2.92
C LYS A 103 15.55 16.74 1.96
N SER A 104 14.60 15.96 2.49
CA SER A 104 13.60 15.31 1.65
C SER A 104 12.61 16.34 1.13
N LYS A 105 12.60 16.56 -0.20
CA LYS A 105 11.61 17.42 -0.87
C LYS A 105 10.17 16.88 -0.76
N ASN A 106 10.02 15.57 -0.54
CA ASN A 106 8.72 14.91 -0.36
C ASN A 106 8.89 13.70 0.56
N VAL A 107 8.48 13.85 1.83
CA VAL A 107 8.65 12.84 2.89
C VAL A 107 7.71 11.65 2.70
N GLU A 108 6.46 11.89 2.28
CA GLU A 108 5.48 10.84 1.99
C GLU A 108 5.99 9.87 0.91
N LEU A 109 6.49 10.40 -0.22
CA LEU A 109 7.05 9.59 -1.29
C LEU A 109 8.27 8.79 -0.83
N ARG A 110 9.13 9.39 -0.01
CA ARG A 110 10.33 8.72 0.51
C ARG A 110 9.97 7.60 1.48
N THR A 111 9.01 7.84 2.37
CA THR A 111 8.48 6.85 3.31
C THR A 111 7.97 5.63 2.56
N ARG A 112 7.08 5.83 1.58
CA ARG A 112 6.56 4.74 0.75
C ARG A 112 7.63 4.03 -0.07
N ARG A 113 8.58 4.76 -0.65
CA ARG A 113 9.72 4.14 -1.36
C ARG A 113 10.55 3.26 -0.44
N THR A 114 10.73 3.65 0.81
CA THR A 114 11.47 2.86 1.79
C THR A 114 10.75 1.55 2.08
N LEU A 115 9.44 1.57 2.30
CA LEU A 115 8.62 0.36 2.44
C LEU A 115 8.71 -0.53 1.18
N LEU A 116 8.57 0.06 -0.01
CA LEU A 116 8.70 -0.69 -1.26
C LEU A 116 10.09 -1.32 -1.44
N ILE A 117 11.15 -0.66 -0.97
CA ILE A 117 12.51 -1.22 -0.98
C ILE A 117 12.59 -2.38 0.00
N MET A 118 12.07 -2.23 1.21
CA MET A 118 12.02 -3.32 2.20
C MET A 118 11.27 -4.54 1.66
N HIS A 119 10.16 -4.33 0.95
CA HIS A 119 9.44 -5.42 0.31
C HIS A 119 10.25 -6.06 -0.82
N ARG A 120 10.65 -5.28 -1.83
CA ARG A 120 11.27 -5.81 -3.07
C ARG A 120 12.67 -6.38 -2.86
N TYR A 121 13.46 -5.76 -1.99
CA TYR A 121 14.88 -6.09 -1.81
C TYR A 121 15.19 -6.71 -0.46
N ASN A 122 14.29 -6.65 0.52
CA ASN A 122 14.49 -7.28 1.81
C ASN A 122 13.40 -8.33 2.13
N GLY A 123 12.47 -8.57 1.21
CA GLY A 123 11.51 -9.66 1.28
C GLY A 123 10.36 -9.48 2.28
N TYR A 124 10.27 -8.34 2.96
CA TYR A 124 9.23 -8.08 3.96
C TYR A 124 7.85 -7.93 3.32
N GLY A 125 6.83 -8.49 3.98
CA GLY A 125 5.44 -8.18 3.68
C GLY A 125 4.94 -7.08 4.59
N PHE A 126 3.87 -6.41 4.17
CA PHE A 126 3.15 -5.45 5.00
C PHE A 126 1.65 -5.67 4.87
N LYS A 127 0.93 -5.43 5.95
CA LYS A 127 -0.52 -5.46 5.97
C LYS A 127 -1.06 -4.22 6.64
N GLN A 128 -2.01 -3.58 6.01
CA GLN A 128 -2.67 -2.41 6.55
C GLN A 128 -3.99 -2.82 7.20
N VAL A 129 -4.13 -2.58 8.50
CA VAL A 129 -5.36 -2.80 9.27
C VAL A 129 -5.83 -1.46 9.81
N GLY A 130 -6.85 -0.89 9.16
CA GLY A 130 -7.26 0.49 9.40
C GLY A 130 -6.16 1.48 8.98
N GLU A 131 -5.72 2.33 9.90
CA GLU A 131 -4.64 3.29 9.66
C GLU A 131 -3.25 2.72 9.97
N LYS A 132 -3.18 1.56 10.62
CA LYS A 132 -1.92 0.95 11.04
C LYS A 132 -1.39 -0.03 9.99
N ILE A 133 -0.08 -0.02 9.82
CA ILE A 133 0.70 -0.87 8.93
C ILE A 133 1.50 -1.81 9.82
N PHE A 134 1.40 -3.10 9.54
CA PHE A 134 2.07 -4.18 10.26
C PHE A 134 3.03 -4.90 9.33
N LEU A 135 4.13 -5.39 9.90
CA LEU A 135 5.00 -6.36 9.23
C LEU A 135 4.26 -7.69 9.02
N VAL A 136 4.47 -8.33 7.88
CA VAL A 136 4.03 -9.71 7.62
C VAL A 136 5.27 -10.55 7.34
N THR A 137 5.42 -11.63 8.09
CA THR A 137 6.60 -12.53 8.03
C THR A 137 6.25 -13.98 7.68
N GLU A 138 4.98 -14.32 7.51
CA GLU A 138 4.50 -15.68 7.21
C GLU A 138 3.26 -15.66 6.30
#